data_AF-A0A9E4TSE9-F1
#
_entry.id   AF-A0A9E4TSE9-F1
#
_cell.length_a   1.000
_cell.length_b   1.000
_cell.length_c   1.000
_cell.angle_alpha   90.00
_cell.angle_beta   90.00
_cell.angle_gamma   90.00
#
_symmetry.space_group_name_H-M   'P 1'
#
loop_
_entity.id
_entity.type
_entity.pdbx_description
1 polymer ?
#
loop_
_entity_poly.entity_id
_entity_poly.type
_entity_poly.pdbx_seq_one_letter_code
_entity_poly.pdbx_strand_id
1 'polypeptide(L)'
;MDQNEIEELFAYFSKERTLYPYCRDYYVVQLLQIAVKRHATIQTLKGSNFGRLLNKSSIAALLSSCGNGRLNSDLLVSYWQEPGTTYLVTAGVWGSKSDRYAQTSRPGVNLVLRLNFNHQHDSLLQKLIHPTRDGVFNYWGHPVLERGDRSYYRETLAWSRLDIDLDRDEVLIEEVQSDWVRDTAWLHKWLDRCDRDEYVMDCGDFKTTAASARRYLEFVEPLLKEWSQAMLAATVDFVNRELGLKQIWYHSWKVGNYLKRINGHYLPPKSLYSALPRQFCFEQTEQLPGMLSDRRTIKRLRRGKIEPLFYKLEL
;
A
#
# COMPACT_ATOMS: atom_id res chain seq x y z
N MET A 1 -17.80 4.86 2.51
CA MET A 1 -18.51 4.62 3.79
C MET A 1 -18.92 5.94 4.45
N ASP A 2 -19.79 5.90 5.44
CA ASP A 2 -19.99 6.99 6.39
C ASP A 2 -19.19 6.81 7.70
N GLN A 3 -19.30 7.80 8.59
CA GLN A 3 -18.53 7.86 9.82
C GLN A 3 -18.94 6.78 10.84
N ASN A 4 -20.22 6.37 10.85
CA ASN A 4 -20.67 5.36 11.79
C ASN A 4 -20.19 3.97 11.35
N GLU A 5 -20.31 3.68 10.05
CA GLU A 5 -19.83 2.41 9.47
C GLU A 5 -18.34 2.17 9.75
N ILE A 6 -17.51 3.21 9.62
CA ILE A 6 -16.07 3.07 9.86
C ILE A 6 -15.76 2.88 11.35
N GLU A 7 -16.47 3.56 12.25
CA GLU A 7 -16.31 3.42 13.70
C GLU A 7 -16.68 2.02 14.18
N GLU A 8 -17.76 1.46 13.64
CA GLU A 8 -18.14 0.06 13.88
C GLU A 8 -17.04 -0.89 13.40
N LEU A 9 -16.51 -0.69 12.19
CA LEU A 9 -15.41 -1.49 11.66
C LEU A 9 -14.17 -1.43 12.58
N PHE A 10 -13.84 -0.24 13.09
CA PHE A 10 -12.73 -0.04 14.02
C PHE A 10 -12.91 -0.77 15.35
N ALA A 11 -14.14 -0.90 15.84
CA ALA A 11 -14.42 -1.63 17.08
C ALA A 11 -14.07 -3.12 16.98
N TYR A 12 -14.12 -3.69 15.78
CA TYR A 12 -13.74 -5.08 15.52
C TYR A 12 -12.24 -5.27 15.28
N PHE A 13 -11.49 -4.21 14.97
CA PHE A 13 -10.05 -4.33 14.78
C PHE A 13 -9.32 -4.56 16.09
N SER A 14 -8.35 -5.48 16.04
CA SER A 14 -7.47 -5.73 17.17
C SER A 14 -6.76 -4.44 17.61
N LYS A 15 -6.86 -4.16 18.91
CA LYS A 15 -6.06 -3.11 19.56
C LYS A 15 -4.61 -3.55 19.80
N GLU A 16 -4.31 -4.82 19.55
CA GLU A 16 -2.97 -5.36 19.66
C GLU A 16 -2.08 -4.92 18.49
N ARG A 17 -0.80 -5.22 18.64
CA ARG A 17 0.22 -4.85 17.67
C ARG A 17 0.25 -5.84 16.50
N THR A 18 -0.33 -5.45 15.36
CA THR A 18 -0.26 -6.26 14.13
C THR A 18 1.10 -6.12 13.46
N LEU A 19 1.89 -7.20 13.51
CA LEU A 19 3.18 -7.29 12.83
C LEU A 19 3.02 -7.87 11.43
N TYR A 20 3.72 -7.30 10.46
CA TYR A 20 3.69 -7.74 9.08
C TYR A 20 5.11 -7.99 8.57
N PRO A 21 5.62 -9.23 8.71
CA PRO A 21 6.90 -9.62 8.13
C PRO A 21 6.80 -9.61 6.61
N TYR A 22 7.80 -9.03 5.95
CA TYR A 22 7.83 -8.93 4.49
C TYR A 22 9.25 -9.04 3.95
N CYS A 23 9.37 -9.73 2.82
CA CYS A 23 10.53 -9.73 1.95
C CYS A 23 10.07 -9.61 0.50
N ARG A 24 11.02 -9.32 -0.38
CA ARG A 24 10.79 -9.23 -1.83
C ARG A 24 10.02 -10.42 -2.36
N ASP A 25 9.02 -10.13 -3.21
CA ASP A 25 8.14 -11.13 -3.83
C ASP A 25 7.33 -12.02 -2.84
N TYR A 26 7.29 -11.73 -1.53
CA TYR A 26 6.45 -12.48 -0.57
C TYR A 26 4.96 -12.48 -0.95
N TYR A 27 4.50 -11.38 -1.56
CA TYR A 27 3.13 -11.26 -2.08
C TYR A 27 2.74 -12.39 -3.06
N VAL A 28 3.72 -12.99 -3.75
CA VAL A 28 3.49 -14.11 -4.67
C VAL A 28 2.93 -15.31 -3.90
N VAL A 29 3.52 -15.62 -2.74
CA VAL A 29 3.09 -16.71 -1.88
C VAL A 29 1.70 -16.43 -1.33
N GLN A 30 1.46 -15.20 -0.84
CA GLN A 30 0.15 -14.79 -0.33
C GLN A 30 -0.96 -14.92 -1.38
N LEU A 31 -0.74 -14.41 -2.60
CA LEU A 31 -1.72 -14.52 -3.67
C LEU A 31 -1.94 -15.97 -4.11
N LEU A 32 -0.89 -16.81 -4.11
CA LEU A 32 -1.06 -18.23 -4.40
C LEU A 32 -1.86 -18.95 -3.31
N GLN A 33 -1.69 -18.61 -2.02
CA GLN A 33 -2.51 -19.16 -0.92
C GLN A 33 -4.00 -18.88 -1.10
N ILE A 34 -4.32 -17.74 -1.71
CA ILE A 34 -5.70 -17.37 -2.07
C ILE A 34 -6.13 -18.19 -3.29
N ALA A 35 -5.33 -18.17 -4.37
CA ALA A 35 -5.66 -18.79 -5.64
C ALA A 35 -5.85 -20.32 -5.55
N VAL A 36 -5.09 -21.03 -4.71
CA VAL A 36 -5.21 -22.50 -4.56
C VAL A 36 -6.54 -22.95 -3.97
N LYS A 37 -7.27 -22.06 -3.26
CA LYS A 37 -8.62 -22.36 -2.78
C LYS A 37 -9.61 -22.55 -3.94
N ARG A 38 -9.35 -21.89 -5.07
CA ARG A 38 -10.17 -21.95 -6.30
C ARG A 38 -9.58 -22.88 -7.37
N HIS A 39 -8.26 -23.03 -7.40
CA HIS A 39 -7.54 -23.77 -8.43
C HIS A 39 -6.65 -24.86 -7.81
N ALA A 40 -7.17 -26.07 -7.73
CA ALA A 40 -6.53 -27.18 -7.00
C ALA A 40 -5.28 -27.77 -7.67
N THR A 41 -5.00 -27.45 -8.94
CA THR A 41 -3.84 -27.98 -9.69
C THR A 41 -2.99 -26.87 -10.31
N ILE A 42 -1.69 -27.13 -10.50
CA ILE A 42 -0.78 -26.20 -11.19
C ILE A 42 -1.30 -25.90 -12.60
N GLN A 43 -1.87 -26.88 -13.30
CA GLN A 43 -2.41 -26.68 -14.64
C GLN A 43 -3.58 -25.69 -14.65
N THR A 44 -4.52 -25.83 -13.70
CA THR A 44 -5.63 -24.88 -13.55
C THR A 44 -5.16 -23.48 -13.14
N LEU A 45 -4.13 -23.39 -12.29
CA LEU A 45 -3.53 -22.10 -11.91
C LEU A 45 -2.87 -21.41 -13.10
N LYS A 46 -2.13 -22.14 -13.95
CA LYS A 46 -1.50 -21.60 -15.17
C LYS A 46 -2.51 -20.94 -16.11
N GLY A 47 -3.72 -21.49 -16.21
CA GLY A 47 -4.81 -20.94 -17.01
C GLY A 47 -5.57 -19.77 -16.35
N SER A 48 -5.27 -19.44 -15.10
CA SER A 48 -5.90 -18.34 -14.36
C SER A 48 -5.07 -17.06 -14.43
N ASN A 49 -5.63 -15.96 -13.91
CA ASN A 49 -4.94 -14.68 -13.77
C ASN A 49 -3.67 -14.74 -12.92
N PHE A 50 -3.63 -15.70 -11.98
CA PHE A 50 -2.51 -15.98 -11.09
C PHE A 50 -1.41 -16.81 -11.76
N GLY A 51 -1.62 -17.34 -12.97
CA GLY A 51 -0.63 -18.18 -13.66
C GLY A 51 0.73 -17.51 -13.83
N ARG A 52 0.75 -16.17 -13.97
CA ARG A 52 1.99 -15.37 -14.05
C ARG A 52 2.87 -15.46 -12.79
N LEU A 53 2.27 -15.74 -11.63
CA LEU A 53 3.00 -15.90 -10.37
C LEU A 53 3.91 -17.12 -10.40
N LEU A 54 3.52 -18.17 -11.13
CA LEU A 54 4.28 -19.42 -11.26
C LEU A 54 5.63 -19.24 -11.99
N ASN A 55 5.82 -18.12 -12.70
CA ASN A 55 7.05 -17.81 -13.42
C ASN A 55 8.06 -17.03 -12.57
N LYS A 56 7.73 -16.73 -11.31
CA LYS A 56 8.62 -15.98 -10.41
C LYS A 56 9.72 -16.89 -9.88
N SER A 57 10.97 -16.45 -10.04
CA SER A 57 12.15 -17.17 -9.54
C SER A 57 12.11 -17.38 -8.02
N SER A 58 11.50 -16.45 -7.29
CA SER A 58 11.36 -16.53 -5.83
C SER A 58 10.62 -17.77 -5.35
N ILE A 59 9.76 -18.39 -6.17
CA ILE A 59 9.02 -19.61 -5.81
C ILE A 59 9.47 -20.84 -6.60
N ALA A 60 10.56 -20.77 -7.36
CA ALA A 60 11.00 -21.89 -8.19
C ALA A 60 11.32 -23.16 -7.35
N ALA A 61 11.95 -22.98 -6.19
CA ALA A 61 12.25 -24.06 -5.25
C ALA A 61 10.97 -24.66 -4.62
N LEU A 62 9.96 -23.82 -4.37
CA LEU A 62 8.65 -24.28 -3.92
C LEU A 62 7.99 -25.15 -4.99
N LEU A 63 7.99 -24.69 -6.24
CA LEU A 63 7.37 -25.40 -7.36
C LEU A 63 8.08 -26.72 -7.68
N SER A 64 9.40 -26.79 -7.55
CA SER A 64 10.14 -28.04 -7.78
C SER A 64 9.82 -29.13 -6.75
N SER A 65 9.41 -28.75 -5.54
CA SER A 65 8.95 -29.70 -4.51
C SER A 65 7.54 -30.27 -4.78
N CYS A 66 6.79 -29.68 -5.72
CA CYS A 66 5.44 -30.09 -6.08
C CYS A 66 5.42 -31.23 -7.12
N GLY A 67 6.05 -32.37 -6.83
CA GLY A 67 6.19 -33.50 -7.75
C GLY A 67 4.88 -34.14 -8.23
N ASN A 68 3.76 -33.89 -7.54
CA ASN A 68 2.43 -34.37 -7.89
C ASN A 68 1.60 -33.38 -8.74
N GLY A 69 2.19 -32.25 -9.16
CA GLY A 69 1.51 -31.23 -9.97
C GLY A 69 0.45 -30.41 -9.22
N ARG A 70 0.42 -30.46 -7.88
CA ARG A 70 -0.55 -29.74 -7.03
C ARG A 70 0.18 -28.83 -6.06
N LEU A 71 -0.30 -27.59 -5.96
CA LEU A 71 0.00 -26.69 -4.84
C LEU A 71 -1.10 -26.86 -3.81
N ASN A 72 -0.74 -27.07 -2.55
CA ASN A 72 -1.69 -27.09 -1.44
C ASN A 72 -1.38 -25.97 -0.45
N SER A 73 -2.36 -25.65 0.40
CA SER A 73 -2.25 -24.55 1.36
C SER A 73 -1.14 -24.79 2.38
N ASP A 74 -0.97 -26.03 2.86
CA ASP A 74 0.01 -26.36 3.90
C ASP A 74 1.44 -26.13 3.43
N LEU A 75 1.75 -26.48 2.18
CA LEU A 75 3.05 -26.21 1.56
C LEU A 75 3.31 -24.71 1.43
N LEU A 76 2.32 -23.93 1.03
CA LEU A 76 2.44 -22.48 0.91
C LEU A 76 2.54 -21.78 2.27
N VAL A 77 1.91 -22.31 3.32
CA VAL A 77 2.00 -21.78 4.69
C VAL A 77 3.35 -22.11 5.33
N SER A 78 3.86 -23.32 5.08
CA SER A 78 5.18 -23.75 5.56
C SER A 78 6.35 -23.18 4.77
N TYR A 79 6.09 -22.61 3.59
CA TYR A 79 7.10 -21.94 2.79
C TYR A 79 7.52 -20.62 3.45
N TRP A 80 8.54 -20.72 4.29
CA TRP A 80 9.15 -19.59 4.95
C TRP A 80 10.20 -18.94 4.06
N GLN A 81 10.09 -17.62 3.93
CA GLN A 81 11.16 -16.77 3.41
C GLN A 81 11.59 -15.87 4.56
N GLU A 82 12.88 -15.84 4.88
CA GLU A 82 13.41 -14.95 5.92
C GLU A 82 13.01 -13.49 5.59
N PRO A 83 12.22 -12.84 6.45
CA PRO A 83 11.72 -11.51 6.17
C PRO A 83 12.87 -10.52 6.16
N GLY A 84 12.91 -9.64 5.15
CA GLY A 84 13.88 -8.54 5.11
C GLY A 84 13.58 -7.49 6.17
N THR A 85 12.30 -7.32 6.52
CA THR A 85 11.86 -6.44 7.59
C THR A 85 10.51 -6.88 8.14
N THR A 86 10.17 -6.42 9.34
CA THR A 86 8.85 -6.61 9.94
C THR A 86 8.22 -5.25 10.18
N TYR A 87 7.18 -4.94 9.44
CA TYR A 87 6.44 -3.70 9.58
C TYR A 87 5.40 -3.78 10.69
N LEU A 88 4.94 -2.62 11.13
CA LEU A 88 3.79 -2.49 12.00
C LEU A 88 2.60 -1.99 11.16
N VAL A 89 1.53 -2.77 11.10
CA VAL A 89 0.32 -2.38 10.40
C VAL A 89 -0.67 -1.76 11.38
N THR A 90 -1.22 -0.61 11.01
CA THR A 90 -2.25 0.08 11.79
C THR A 90 -3.34 0.61 10.87
N ALA A 91 -4.56 0.71 11.40
CA ALA A 91 -5.66 1.34 10.69
C ALA A 91 -5.91 2.78 11.18
N GLY A 92 -6.38 3.66 10.29
CA GLY A 92 -6.84 5.02 10.55
C GLY A 92 -7.98 5.45 9.60
N VAL A 93 -8.39 6.71 9.64
CA VAL A 93 -9.50 7.25 8.85
C VAL A 93 -9.02 8.38 7.95
N TRP A 94 -9.61 8.51 6.76
CA TRP A 94 -9.40 9.67 5.91
C TRP A 94 -10.68 10.13 5.21
N GLY A 95 -10.80 11.45 5.07
CA GLY A 95 -11.86 12.10 4.30
C GLY A 95 -13.01 12.57 5.16
N SER A 96 -14.01 13.15 4.50
CA SER A 96 -15.27 13.55 5.13
C SER A 96 -16.34 13.75 4.06
N LYS A 97 -17.60 13.92 4.47
CA LYS A 97 -18.71 14.17 3.53
C LYS A 97 -18.63 15.53 2.82
N SER A 98 -17.95 16.51 3.41
CA SER A 98 -17.98 17.92 2.97
C SER A 98 -16.62 18.49 2.56
N ASP A 99 -15.51 17.79 2.81
CA ASP A 99 -14.19 18.30 2.48
C ASP A 99 -13.85 18.12 1.00
N ARG A 100 -13.68 19.26 0.31
CA ARG A 100 -13.25 19.29 -1.08
C ARG A 100 -11.80 18.84 -1.29
N TYR A 101 -10.99 18.83 -0.24
CA TYR A 101 -9.59 18.42 -0.25
C TYR A 101 -9.38 16.95 0.14
N ALA A 102 -10.45 16.24 0.54
CA ALA A 102 -10.39 14.82 0.87
C ALA A 102 -9.95 13.93 -0.30
N GLN A 103 -10.03 14.42 -1.55
CA GLN A 103 -9.62 13.70 -2.76
C GLN A 103 -10.14 12.25 -2.78
N THR A 104 -11.42 12.06 -2.48
CA THR A 104 -12.12 10.77 -2.55
C THR A 104 -12.94 10.69 -3.85
N SER A 105 -13.20 9.48 -4.34
CA SER A 105 -13.97 9.29 -5.57
C SER A 105 -15.46 9.56 -5.36
N ARG A 106 -15.97 9.28 -4.16
CA ARG A 106 -17.31 9.66 -3.69
C ARG A 106 -17.26 10.33 -2.31
N PRO A 107 -18.26 11.15 -1.93
CA PRO A 107 -18.32 11.74 -0.60
C PRO A 107 -18.39 10.67 0.49
N GLY A 108 -17.67 10.88 1.60
CA GLY A 108 -17.62 9.93 2.71
C GLY A 108 -16.22 9.81 3.29
N VAL A 109 -15.98 8.69 3.97
CA VAL A 109 -14.70 8.36 4.57
C VAL A 109 -14.14 7.07 4.00
N ASN A 110 -12.81 6.96 4.04
CA ASN A 110 -12.05 5.78 3.70
C ASN A 110 -11.38 5.21 4.94
N LEU A 111 -11.28 3.89 4.99
CA LEU A 111 -10.35 3.23 5.89
C LEU A 111 -8.93 3.44 5.36
N VAL A 112 -8.00 3.74 6.25
CA VAL A 112 -6.58 3.89 5.91
C VAL A 112 -5.81 2.76 6.53
N LEU A 113 -5.20 1.92 5.71
CA LEU A 113 -4.21 0.96 6.16
C LEU A 113 -2.83 1.62 6.09
N ARG A 114 -2.13 1.72 7.22
CA ARG A 114 -0.80 2.32 7.33
C ARG A 114 0.23 1.22 7.54
N LEU A 115 1.30 1.25 6.74
CA LEU A 115 2.49 0.42 6.89
C LEU A 115 3.56 1.27 7.59
N ASN A 116 3.80 0.99 8.85
CA ASN A 116 4.75 1.73 9.69
C ASN A 116 6.06 0.97 9.85
N PHE A 117 7.13 1.72 10.04
CA PHE A 117 8.45 1.19 10.28
C PHE A 117 8.56 0.41 11.60
N ASN A 118 9.68 -0.30 11.76
CA ASN A 118 10.02 -1.00 12.98
C ASN A 118 10.83 -0.12 13.95
N HIS A 119 11.18 -0.68 15.11
CA HIS A 119 11.96 0.05 16.11
C HIS A 119 13.40 0.35 15.69
N GLN A 120 14.01 -0.51 14.86
CA GLN A 120 15.38 -0.33 14.38
C GLN A 120 15.47 0.91 13.49
N HIS A 121 14.50 1.10 12.60
CA HIS A 121 14.40 2.30 11.78
C HIS A 121 14.31 3.56 12.64
N ASP A 122 13.35 3.61 13.58
CA ASP A 122 13.15 4.82 14.37
C ASP A 122 14.37 5.15 15.23
N SER A 123 15.05 4.14 15.77
CA SER A 123 16.31 4.34 16.50
C SER A 123 17.41 4.94 15.61
N LEU A 124 17.53 4.50 14.37
CA LEU A 124 18.50 5.04 13.40
C LEU A 124 18.11 6.43 12.91
N LEU A 125 16.82 6.68 12.67
CA LEU A 125 16.30 8.00 12.32
C LEU A 125 16.66 9.01 13.42
N GLN A 126 16.39 8.68 14.68
CA GLN A 126 16.71 9.55 15.82
C GLN A 126 18.21 9.82 15.93
N LYS A 127 19.04 8.79 15.73
CA LYS A 127 20.50 8.88 15.85
C LYS A 127 21.19 9.61 14.70
N LEU A 128 20.63 9.55 13.49
CA LEU A 128 21.31 10.02 12.28
C LEU A 128 20.69 11.31 11.72
N ILE A 129 19.36 11.41 11.75
CA ILE A 129 18.63 12.55 11.18
C ILE A 129 18.30 13.61 12.24
N HIS A 130 18.21 13.21 13.51
CA HIS A 130 17.81 14.07 14.64
C HIS A 130 16.55 14.91 14.33
N PRO A 131 15.40 14.25 14.14
CA PRO A 131 14.14 14.94 13.91
C PRO A 131 13.74 15.76 15.14
N THR A 132 13.20 16.96 14.92
CA THR A 132 12.70 17.85 15.98
C THR A 132 11.23 17.59 16.30
N ARG A 133 10.54 16.84 15.43
CA ARG A 133 9.15 16.41 15.56
C ARG A 133 8.93 15.02 14.97
N ASP A 134 7.80 14.41 15.32
CA ASP A 134 7.32 13.19 14.69
C ASP A 134 6.88 13.45 13.24
N GLY A 135 6.88 12.41 12.40
CA GLY A 135 6.44 12.52 11.02
C GLY A 135 7.35 13.44 10.20
N VAL A 136 8.66 13.40 10.44
CA VAL A 136 9.62 14.33 9.83
C VAL A 136 9.56 14.32 8.29
N PHE A 137 9.34 13.16 7.69
CA PHE A 137 9.18 12.95 6.24
C PHE A 137 7.73 12.65 5.83
N ASN A 138 6.78 12.99 6.70
CA ASN A 138 5.36 12.85 6.44
C ASN A 138 4.70 14.22 6.49
N TYR A 139 3.87 14.55 5.49
CA TYR A 139 3.12 15.79 5.50
C TYR A 139 2.03 15.72 6.57
N TRP A 140 1.95 16.75 7.41
CA TRP A 140 1.01 16.81 8.55
C TRP A 140 -0.46 16.62 8.16
N GLY A 141 -0.81 16.95 6.92
CA GLY A 141 -2.16 16.79 6.40
C GLY A 141 -2.42 15.44 5.76
N HIS A 142 -1.54 14.44 5.87
CA HIS A 142 -1.73 13.10 5.30
C HIS A 142 -2.07 12.07 6.36
N PRO A 143 -2.72 10.93 6.02
CA PRO A 143 -3.27 10.00 7.00
C PRO A 143 -2.20 9.05 7.57
N VAL A 144 -1.15 9.63 8.17
CA VAL A 144 -0.06 8.90 8.83
C VAL A 144 -0.40 8.62 10.29
N LEU A 145 0.37 7.74 10.93
CA LEU A 145 0.18 7.47 12.35
C LEU A 145 0.61 8.69 13.16
N GLU A 146 -0.25 9.14 14.08
CA GLU A 146 0.06 10.25 14.99
C GLU A 146 0.31 9.75 16.41
N ARG A 147 1.03 10.52 17.22
CA ARG A 147 1.16 10.20 18.65
C ARG A 147 -0.19 10.32 19.33
N GLY A 148 -0.53 9.34 20.15
CA GLY A 148 -1.81 9.27 20.84
C GLY A 148 -2.86 8.42 20.12
N ASP A 149 -2.73 8.18 18.81
CA ASP A 149 -3.60 7.24 18.07
C ASP A 149 -3.54 5.83 18.69
N ARG A 150 -2.37 5.45 19.20
CA ARG A 150 -2.10 4.16 19.85
C ARG A 150 -1.11 4.30 21.01
N SER A 151 -1.04 3.27 21.84
CA SER A 151 -0.06 3.16 22.95
C SER A 151 1.40 3.08 22.48
N TYR A 152 1.61 2.84 21.19
CA TYR A 152 2.91 2.82 20.54
C TYR A 152 2.89 3.71 19.30
N TYR A 153 4.02 4.34 19.02
CA TYR A 153 4.22 5.20 17.86
C TYR A 153 5.36 4.64 16.99
N ARG A 154 5.17 4.64 15.67
CA ARG A 154 6.19 4.37 14.67
C ARG A 154 5.96 5.27 13.48
N GLU A 155 7.04 5.69 12.84
CA GLU A 155 6.94 6.47 11.62
C GLU A 155 6.24 5.68 10.50
N THR A 156 5.37 6.35 9.74
CA THR A 156 4.65 5.72 8.62
C THR A 156 5.52 5.73 7.36
N LEU A 157 5.79 4.55 6.79
CA LEU A 157 6.47 4.43 5.48
C LEU A 157 5.49 4.71 4.35
N ALA A 158 4.31 4.10 4.39
CA ALA A 158 3.31 4.15 3.33
C ALA A 158 1.90 3.92 3.87
N TRP A 159 0.90 4.26 3.06
CA TRP A 159 -0.49 3.94 3.37
C TRP A 159 -1.29 3.58 2.11
N SER A 160 -2.41 2.88 2.34
CA SER A 160 -3.46 2.68 1.35
C SER A 160 -4.80 3.20 1.87
N ARG A 161 -5.53 3.93 1.02
CA ARG A 161 -6.89 4.41 1.30
C ARG A 161 -7.90 3.46 0.65
N LEU A 162 -8.84 2.97 1.44
CA LEU A 162 -9.81 1.94 1.08
C LEU A 162 -11.24 2.49 1.24
N ASP A 163 -11.98 2.58 0.14
CA ASP A 163 -13.43 2.78 0.19
C ASP A 163 -14.09 1.41 0.17
N ILE A 164 -14.78 1.05 1.25
CA ILE A 164 -15.34 -0.28 1.46
C ILE A 164 -16.86 -0.22 1.27
N ASP A 165 -17.41 -1.26 0.66
CA ASP A 165 -18.84 -1.50 0.54
C ASP A 165 -19.10 -2.97 0.95
N LEU A 166 -19.47 -3.17 2.21
CA LEU A 166 -19.68 -4.49 2.81
C LEU A 166 -20.87 -5.21 2.15
N ASP A 167 -21.93 -4.48 1.81
CA ASP A 167 -23.14 -5.04 1.18
C ASP A 167 -22.85 -5.64 -0.20
N ARG A 168 -21.88 -5.06 -0.91
CA ARG A 168 -21.47 -5.48 -2.26
C ARG A 168 -20.27 -6.42 -2.29
N ASP A 169 -19.72 -6.77 -1.12
CA ASP A 169 -18.50 -7.59 -1.01
C ASP A 169 -17.34 -7.01 -1.85
N GLU A 170 -17.18 -5.68 -1.82
CA GLU A 170 -16.15 -5.00 -2.61
C GLU A 170 -15.43 -3.89 -1.83
N VAL A 171 -14.18 -3.67 -2.21
CA VAL A 171 -13.36 -2.55 -1.75
C VAL A 171 -12.68 -1.89 -2.93
N LEU A 172 -12.62 -0.56 -2.93
CA LEU A 172 -11.84 0.23 -3.87
C LEU A 172 -10.60 0.76 -3.17
N ILE A 173 -9.43 0.34 -3.66
CA ILE A 173 -8.15 0.97 -3.36
C ILE A 173 -8.16 2.34 -4.06
N GLU A 174 -8.53 3.36 -3.30
CA GLU A 174 -8.55 4.75 -3.74
C GLU A 174 -7.14 5.24 -4.05
N GLU A 175 -6.17 4.79 -3.25
CA GLU A 175 -4.78 5.24 -3.33
C GLU A 175 -3.79 4.33 -2.61
N VAL A 176 -2.55 4.30 -3.11
CA VAL A 176 -1.35 3.82 -2.41
C VAL A 176 -0.30 4.94 -2.52
N GLN A 177 0.25 5.39 -1.40
CA GLN A 177 1.18 6.52 -1.33
C GLN A 177 2.25 6.34 -0.25
N SER A 178 3.34 7.11 -0.39
CA SER A 178 4.43 7.23 0.57
C SER A 178 5.06 8.61 0.44
N ASP A 179 4.89 9.45 1.46
CA ASP A 179 5.66 10.71 1.56
C ASP A 179 7.14 10.42 1.80
N TRP A 180 7.43 9.38 2.58
CA TRP A 180 8.80 8.99 2.91
C TRP A 180 9.68 8.81 1.67
N VAL A 181 9.16 8.16 0.62
CA VAL A 181 9.88 7.96 -0.65
C VAL A 181 10.15 9.28 -1.38
N ARG A 182 9.19 10.22 -1.32
CA ARG A 182 9.34 11.55 -1.94
C ARG A 182 10.40 12.37 -1.20
N ASP A 183 10.32 12.40 0.12
CA ASP A 183 11.14 13.28 0.95
C ASP A 183 12.57 12.74 1.12
N THR A 184 12.75 11.41 1.15
CA THR A 184 14.10 10.82 1.07
C THR A 184 14.77 11.04 -0.29
N ALA A 185 14.00 11.08 -1.39
CA ALA A 185 14.54 11.47 -2.69
C ALA A 185 14.98 12.95 -2.73
N TRP A 186 14.29 13.83 -1.99
CA TRP A 186 14.74 15.22 -1.81
C TRP A 186 16.03 15.27 -0.97
N LEU A 187 16.12 14.51 0.12
CA LEU A 187 17.33 14.38 0.94
C LEU A 187 18.53 13.89 0.11
N HIS A 188 18.33 12.91 -0.76
CA HIS A 188 19.36 12.43 -1.68
C HIS A 188 19.86 13.56 -2.61
N LYS A 189 18.95 14.35 -3.19
CA LYS A 189 19.32 15.48 -4.07
C LYS A 189 20.07 16.59 -3.32
N TRP A 190 19.82 16.75 -2.02
CA TRP A 190 20.62 17.66 -1.19
C TRP A 190 22.04 17.13 -0.99
N LEU A 191 22.20 15.82 -0.74
CA LEU A 191 23.53 15.19 -0.63
C LEU A 191 24.36 15.30 -1.90
N ASP A 192 23.74 15.28 -3.08
CA ASP A 192 24.43 15.46 -4.37
C ASP A 192 25.12 16.83 -4.49
N ARG A 193 24.75 17.80 -3.63
CA ARG A 193 25.34 19.15 -3.57
C ARG A 193 26.38 19.30 -2.47
N CYS A 194 26.60 18.26 -1.67
CA CYS A 194 27.53 18.26 -0.56
C CYS A 194 28.88 17.70 -1.03
N ASP A 195 29.95 18.48 -0.87
CA ASP A 195 31.33 18.06 -1.17
C ASP A 195 32.08 17.54 0.07
N ARG A 196 31.50 17.72 1.26
CA ARG A 196 32.08 17.38 2.56
C ARG A 196 31.06 16.74 3.48
N ASP A 197 31.53 15.81 4.29
CA ASP A 197 30.72 14.98 5.18
C ASP A 197 30.16 15.76 6.39
N GLU A 198 30.84 16.84 6.77
CA GLU A 198 30.49 17.70 7.90
C GLU A 198 29.39 18.72 7.57
N TYR A 199 28.98 18.85 6.30
CA TYR A 199 27.91 19.78 5.96
C TYR A 199 26.63 19.46 6.70
N VAL A 200 26.11 20.49 7.36
CA VAL A 200 24.93 20.40 8.20
C VAL A 200 23.72 20.88 7.41
N MET A 201 22.67 20.07 7.40
CA MET A 201 21.33 20.51 7.09
C MET A 201 20.57 20.75 8.38
N ASP A 202 19.99 21.93 8.48
CA ASP A 202 19.08 22.35 9.55
C ASP A 202 17.88 23.01 8.86
N CYS A 203 16.77 22.28 8.76
CA CYS A 203 15.56 22.73 8.04
C CYS A 203 14.37 22.99 8.97
N GLY A 204 14.61 23.12 10.28
CA GLY A 204 13.57 23.28 11.30
C GLY A 204 12.90 21.97 11.72
N ASP A 205 12.68 21.05 10.79
CA ASP A 205 12.07 19.74 11.06
C ASP A 205 13.08 18.69 11.54
N PHE A 206 14.36 18.85 11.20
CA PHE A 206 15.45 17.99 11.65
C PHE A 206 16.82 18.63 11.43
N LYS A 207 17.85 18.01 12.03
CA LYS A 207 19.24 18.45 11.91
C LYS A 207 20.21 17.28 11.72
N THR A 208 20.82 17.20 10.54
CA THR A 208 21.74 16.10 10.17
C THR A 208 23.02 16.62 9.54
N THR A 209 24.08 15.82 9.60
CA THR A 209 25.25 15.99 8.73
C THR A 209 25.08 15.21 7.41
N ALA A 210 25.86 15.56 6.39
CA ALA A 210 25.86 14.84 5.11
C ALA A 210 26.27 13.36 5.30
N ALA A 211 27.28 13.07 6.13
CA ALA A 211 27.66 11.70 6.47
C ALA A 211 26.52 10.90 7.14
N SER A 212 25.82 11.51 8.11
CA SER A 212 24.73 10.84 8.84
C SER A 212 23.53 10.61 7.94
N ALA A 213 23.17 11.58 7.10
CA ALA A 213 22.11 11.45 6.11
C ALA A 213 22.43 10.37 5.07
N ARG A 214 23.66 10.29 4.58
CA ARG A 214 24.10 9.24 3.65
C ARG A 214 23.92 7.85 4.28
N ARG A 215 24.41 7.67 5.51
CA ARG A 215 24.27 6.42 6.26
C ARG A 215 22.80 6.05 6.51
N TYR A 216 21.95 7.03 6.79
CA TYR A 216 20.52 6.80 6.94
C TYR A 216 19.88 6.35 5.63
N LEU A 217 20.19 7.02 4.51
CA LEU A 217 19.70 6.64 3.18
C LEU A 217 20.13 5.24 2.76
N GLU A 218 21.39 4.85 3.00
CA GLU A 218 21.89 3.49 2.76
C GLU A 218 21.07 2.44 3.53
N PHE A 219 20.69 2.75 4.77
CA PHE A 219 19.85 1.86 5.57
C PHE A 219 18.42 1.75 5.04
N VAL A 220 17.79 2.87 4.65
CA VAL A 220 16.39 2.85 4.19
C VAL A 220 16.21 2.45 2.73
N GLU A 221 17.25 2.56 1.89
CA GLU A 221 17.20 2.25 0.47
C GLU A 221 16.52 0.91 0.13
N PRO A 222 16.85 -0.25 0.77
CA PRO A 222 16.16 -1.50 0.48
C PRO A 222 14.65 -1.43 0.79
N LEU A 223 14.25 -0.75 1.86
CA LEU A 223 12.84 -0.56 2.23
C LEU A 223 12.11 0.29 1.18
N LEU A 224 12.77 1.35 0.70
CA LEU A 224 12.23 2.25 -0.33
C LEU A 224 12.17 1.61 -1.73
N LYS A 225 12.90 0.52 -1.99
CA LYS A 225 12.76 -0.23 -3.25
C LYS A 225 11.52 -1.13 -3.24
N GLU A 226 11.08 -1.55 -2.06
CA GLU A 226 10.05 -2.58 -1.91
C GLU A 226 8.73 -2.07 -1.34
N TRP A 227 8.68 -0.82 -0.85
CA TRP A 227 7.52 -0.24 -0.13
C TRP A 227 6.18 -0.45 -0.83
N SER A 228 6.13 -0.25 -2.15
CA SER A 228 4.87 -0.29 -2.90
C SER A 228 4.32 -1.70 -3.01
N GLN A 229 5.20 -2.70 -3.13
CA GLN A 229 4.82 -4.11 -3.07
C GLN A 229 4.43 -4.49 -1.64
N ALA A 230 5.22 -4.09 -0.64
CA ALA A 230 4.92 -4.35 0.76
C ALA A 230 3.56 -3.78 1.18
N MET A 231 3.26 -2.54 0.79
CA MET A 231 1.99 -1.86 1.09
C MET A 231 0.81 -2.52 0.39
N LEU A 232 0.91 -2.84 -0.91
CA LEU A 232 -0.20 -3.51 -1.61
C LEU A 232 -0.38 -4.95 -1.14
N ALA A 233 0.70 -5.66 -0.78
CA ALA A 233 0.63 -6.99 -0.17
C ALA A 233 -0.10 -6.96 1.17
N ALA A 234 0.30 -6.05 2.08
CA ALA A 234 -0.37 -5.85 3.35
C ALA A 234 -1.86 -5.47 3.15
N THR A 235 -2.15 -4.67 2.12
CA THR A 235 -3.52 -4.27 1.77
C THR A 235 -4.37 -5.45 1.32
N VAL A 236 -3.88 -6.25 0.37
CA VAL A 236 -4.61 -7.42 -0.14
C VAL A 236 -4.79 -8.46 0.96
N ASP A 237 -3.75 -8.71 1.77
CA ASP A 237 -3.82 -9.64 2.89
C ASP A 237 -4.84 -9.20 3.94
N PHE A 238 -4.81 -7.91 4.32
CA PHE A 238 -5.78 -7.31 5.23
C PHE A 238 -7.21 -7.42 4.70
N VAL A 239 -7.45 -7.04 3.44
CA VAL A 239 -8.79 -7.13 2.83
C VAL A 239 -9.30 -8.57 2.80
N ASN A 240 -8.43 -9.52 2.43
CA ASN A 240 -8.81 -10.94 2.31
C ASN A 240 -9.01 -11.63 3.65
N ARG A 241 -8.10 -11.42 4.61
CA ARG A 241 -8.06 -12.17 5.88
C ARG A 241 -8.84 -11.48 6.99
N GLU A 242 -8.73 -10.17 7.11
CA GLU A 242 -9.33 -9.41 8.20
C GLU A 242 -10.74 -8.93 7.83
N LEU A 243 -10.94 -8.41 6.61
CA LEU A 243 -12.28 -7.97 6.18
C LEU A 243 -13.10 -9.09 5.53
N GLY A 244 -12.45 -10.12 5.01
CA GLY A 244 -13.12 -11.23 4.32
C GLY A 244 -13.70 -10.86 2.95
N LEU A 245 -13.32 -9.71 2.37
CA LEU A 245 -13.87 -9.22 1.11
C LEU A 245 -13.19 -9.86 -0.10
N LYS A 246 -13.95 -10.12 -1.16
CA LYS A 246 -13.46 -10.90 -2.32
C LYS A 246 -13.17 -10.07 -3.56
N GLN A 247 -13.76 -8.88 -3.68
CA GLN A 247 -13.60 -8.04 -4.86
C GLN A 247 -12.79 -6.80 -4.52
N ILE A 248 -11.56 -6.74 -5.04
CA ILE A 248 -10.68 -5.59 -4.87
C ILE A 248 -10.62 -4.82 -6.18
N TRP A 249 -11.07 -3.58 -6.15
CA TRP A 249 -10.95 -2.61 -7.22
C TRP A 249 -9.75 -1.71 -6.98
N TYR A 250 -9.13 -1.24 -8.05
CA TYR A 250 -8.03 -0.30 -8.02
C TYR A 250 -8.19 0.68 -9.20
N HIS A 251 -8.07 1.98 -8.95
CA HIS A 251 -8.18 2.97 -10.03
C HIS A 251 -7.13 2.79 -11.14
N SER A 252 -7.52 3.01 -12.40
CA SER A 252 -6.51 3.41 -13.38
C SER A 252 -6.04 4.84 -13.09
N TRP A 253 -4.84 5.18 -13.56
CA TRP A 253 -4.26 6.51 -13.33
C TRP A 253 -5.20 7.65 -13.80
N LYS A 254 -5.80 7.51 -14.98
CA LYS A 254 -6.64 8.56 -15.59
C LYS A 254 -7.97 8.73 -14.83
N VAL A 255 -8.64 7.62 -14.53
CA VAL A 255 -9.95 7.66 -13.85
C VAL A 255 -9.81 8.17 -12.43
N GLY A 256 -8.84 7.63 -11.67
CA GLY A 256 -8.59 8.04 -10.29
C GLY A 256 -8.30 9.54 -10.18
N ASN A 257 -7.41 10.06 -11.03
CA ASN A 257 -7.11 11.49 -11.03
C ASN A 257 -8.34 12.35 -11.36
N TYR A 258 -9.15 11.92 -12.34
CA TYR A 258 -10.33 12.68 -12.72
C TYR A 258 -11.45 12.66 -11.65
N LEU A 259 -11.72 11.50 -11.04
CA LEU A 259 -12.71 11.35 -9.99
C LEU A 259 -12.29 12.08 -8.70
N LYS A 260 -11.00 12.02 -8.36
CA LYS A 260 -10.43 12.70 -7.18
C LYS A 260 -10.04 14.16 -7.43
N ARG A 261 -10.19 14.66 -8.68
CA ARG A 261 -9.84 16.03 -9.12
C ARG A 261 -8.35 16.38 -8.98
N ILE A 262 -7.48 15.38 -9.05
CA ILE A 262 -6.03 15.54 -8.94
C ILE A 262 -5.47 15.99 -10.29
N ASN A 263 -4.65 17.04 -10.29
CA ASN A 263 -4.07 17.62 -11.49
C ASN A 263 -2.71 18.29 -11.21
N GLY A 264 -1.99 18.66 -12.26
CA GLY A 264 -0.73 19.40 -12.16
C GLY A 264 0.37 18.66 -11.39
N HIS A 265 1.04 19.36 -10.48
CA HIS A 265 2.13 18.83 -9.67
C HIS A 265 1.69 17.80 -8.61
N TYR A 266 0.38 17.64 -8.41
CA TYR A 266 -0.19 16.69 -7.45
C TYR A 266 -0.47 15.31 -8.06
N LEU A 267 -0.20 15.12 -9.36
CA LEU A 267 -0.45 13.85 -10.03
C LEU A 267 0.44 12.74 -9.45
N PRO A 268 -0.12 11.57 -9.12
CA PRO A 268 0.67 10.47 -8.60
C PRO A 268 1.52 9.82 -9.70
N PRO A 269 2.58 9.08 -9.35
CA PRO A 269 3.37 8.32 -10.31
C PRO A 269 2.52 7.32 -11.10
N LYS A 270 2.62 7.32 -12.44
CA LYS A 270 1.86 6.40 -13.31
C LYS A 270 2.15 4.92 -13.03
N SER A 271 3.37 4.59 -12.59
CA SER A 271 3.78 3.21 -12.31
C SER A 271 2.96 2.56 -11.19
N LEU A 272 2.59 3.32 -10.15
CA LEU A 272 1.74 2.84 -9.05
C LEU A 272 0.32 2.47 -9.49
N TYR A 273 -0.14 3.05 -10.59
CA TYR A 273 -1.49 2.85 -11.13
C TYR A 273 -1.48 2.03 -12.42
N SER A 274 -0.39 1.33 -12.71
CA SER A 274 -0.29 0.50 -13.92
C SER A 274 0.59 -0.73 -13.71
N ALA A 275 1.85 -0.57 -13.31
CA ALA A 275 2.77 -1.69 -13.11
C ALA A 275 2.43 -2.49 -11.85
N LEU A 276 2.18 -1.79 -10.74
CA LEU A 276 1.87 -2.39 -9.44
C LEU A 276 0.61 -3.28 -9.46
N PRO A 277 -0.58 -2.82 -9.91
CA PRO A 277 -1.77 -3.70 -9.96
C PRO A 277 -1.57 -4.92 -10.87
N ARG A 278 -0.90 -4.76 -12.03
CA ARG A 278 -0.59 -5.89 -12.91
C ARG A 278 0.33 -6.94 -12.27
N GLN A 279 1.28 -6.49 -11.43
CA GLN A 279 2.15 -7.37 -10.68
C GLN A 279 1.36 -8.26 -9.70
N PHE A 280 0.28 -7.72 -9.14
CA PHE A 280 -0.63 -8.39 -8.20
C PHE A 280 -1.80 -9.11 -8.89
N CYS A 281 -1.67 -9.38 -10.20
CA CYS A 281 -2.66 -10.11 -10.99
C CYS A 281 -4.03 -9.41 -11.13
N PHE A 282 -4.12 -8.11 -10.85
CA PHE A 282 -5.32 -7.37 -11.21
C PHE A 282 -5.49 -7.34 -12.73
N GLU A 283 -6.73 -7.49 -13.17
CA GLU A 283 -7.13 -7.38 -14.56
C GLU A 283 -7.73 -6.02 -14.85
N GLN A 284 -7.40 -5.48 -16.01
CA GLN A 284 -7.97 -4.20 -16.44
C GLN A 284 -9.37 -4.42 -16.99
N THR A 285 -10.31 -3.55 -16.63
CA THR A 285 -11.71 -3.65 -17.04
C THR A 285 -12.34 -2.27 -17.22
N GLU A 286 -13.36 -2.18 -18.06
CA GLU A 286 -14.21 -0.99 -18.25
C GLU A 286 -15.46 -1.03 -17.35
N GLN A 287 -15.60 -2.08 -16.52
CA GLN A 287 -16.65 -2.15 -15.53
C GLN A 287 -16.39 -1.17 -14.39
N LEU A 288 -17.44 -0.47 -13.96
CA LEU A 288 -17.40 0.36 -12.77
C LEU A 288 -17.55 -0.52 -11.51
N PRO A 289 -16.84 -0.21 -10.42
CA PRO A 289 -17.19 -0.72 -9.09
C PRO A 289 -18.66 -0.42 -8.78
N GLY A 290 -19.34 -1.33 -8.07
CA GLY A 290 -20.74 -1.15 -7.71
C GLY A 290 -20.98 0.16 -6.94
N MET A 291 -20.09 0.49 -6.01
CA MET A 291 -20.08 1.71 -5.19
C MET A 291 -19.92 3.01 -6.00
N LEU A 292 -19.43 2.93 -7.25
CA LEU A 292 -19.25 4.05 -8.17
C LEU A 292 -20.21 4.00 -9.37
N SER A 293 -21.16 3.05 -9.38
CA SER A 293 -22.10 2.85 -10.49
C SER A 293 -23.33 3.76 -10.41
N ASP A 294 -23.29 4.81 -9.57
CA ASP A 294 -24.37 5.77 -9.43
C ASP A 294 -24.45 6.74 -10.64
N ARG A 295 -25.65 7.30 -10.85
CA ARG A 295 -25.94 8.18 -12.00
C ARG A 295 -25.04 9.43 -12.02
N ARG A 296 -24.64 9.96 -10.87
CA ARG A 296 -23.81 11.17 -10.77
C ARG A 296 -22.39 10.87 -11.23
N THR A 297 -21.81 9.76 -10.79
CA THR A 297 -20.47 9.33 -11.20
C THR A 297 -20.41 9.03 -12.70
N ILE A 298 -21.37 8.28 -13.23
CA ILE A 298 -21.47 7.99 -14.67
C ILE A 298 -21.59 9.28 -15.49
N LYS A 299 -22.48 10.21 -15.09
CA LYS A 299 -22.64 11.50 -15.78
C LYS A 299 -21.35 12.31 -15.75
N ARG A 300 -20.62 12.28 -14.63
CA ARG A 300 -19.35 12.99 -14.46
C ARG A 300 -18.27 12.45 -15.39
N LEU A 301 -18.12 11.14 -15.49
CA LEU A 301 -17.17 10.49 -16.41
C LEU A 301 -17.49 10.80 -17.88
N ARG A 302 -18.77 10.69 -18.27
CA ARG A 302 -19.23 11.04 -19.63
C ARG A 302 -18.96 12.49 -19.99
N ARG A 303 -19.26 13.44 -19.09
CA ARG A 303 -18.99 14.88 -19.32
C ARG A 303 -17.49 15.14 -19.50
N GLY A 304 -16.64 14.41 -18.80
CA GLY A 304 -15.18 14.50 -18.92
C GLY A 304 -14.59 13.74 -20.10
N LYS A 305 -15.40 12.98 -20.85
CA LYS A 305 -14.93 12.03 -21.87
C LYS A 305 -13.85 11.09 -21.32
N ILE A 306 -14.07 10.60 -20.10
CA ILE A 306 -13.18 9.67 -19.41
C ILE A 306 -13.79 8.27 -19.49
N GLU A 307 -13.05 7.34 -20.08
CA GLU A 307 -13.37 5.91 -20.07
C GLU A 307 -13.27 5.37 -18.64
N PRO A 308 -14.25 4.58 -18.17
CA PRO A 308 -14.28 4.02 -16.81
C PRO A 308 -13.31 2.84 -16.65
N LEU A 309 -12.03 3.09 -16.89
CA LEU A 309 -10.99 2.07 -16.78
C LEU A 309 -10.56 1.85 -15.33
N PHE A 310 -10.69 0.62 -14.84
CA PHE A 310 -10.28 0.16 -13.52
C PHE A 310 -9.45 -1.12 -13.61
N TYR A 311 -8.87 -1.49 -12.49
CA TYR A 311 -8.26 -2.79 -12.25
C TYR A 311 -9.12 -3.55 -11.24
N LYS A 312 -9.40 -4.83 -11.50
CA LYS A 312 -10.16 -5.72 -10.63
C LYS A 312 -9.32 -6.95 -10.27
N LEU A 313 -9.29 -7.30 -9.01
CA LEU A 313 -8.76 -8.56 -8.49
C LEU A 313 -9.88 -9.29 -7.76
N GLU A 314 -10.12 -10.53 -8.16
CA GLU A 314 -11.05 -11.43 -7.49
C GLU A 314 -10.26 -12.47 -6.70
N LEU A 315 -10.50 -12.53 -5.38
CA LEU A 315 -9.78 -13.37 -4.42
C LEU A 315 -10.44 -14.73 -4.19
#